data_AF-A0A967SIK4-F1
#
_entry.id   AF-A0A967SIK4-F1
#
_cell.length_a   1.000
_cell.length_b   1.000
_cell.length_c   1.000
_cell.angle_alpha   90.00
_cell.angle_beta   90.00
_cell.angle_gamma   90.00
#
_symmetry.space_group_name_H-M   'P 1'
#
loop_
_entity.id
_entity.type
_entity.pdbx_description
1 polymer ?
#
loop_
_entity_poly.entity_id
_entity_poly.type
_entity_poly.pdbx_seq_one_letter_code
_entity_poly.pdbx_strand_id
1 'polypeptide(L)'
;MAVGDRITTADEDGPGTPLLEPVMENGARLPAAERTLDEARDHAARSVARMPDRIRAIEAADEPYPVTVSDELERRQQAIVDALRD
;
A
#
# COMPACT_ATOMS: atom_id res chain seq x y z
N MET A 1 14.49 -4.33 0.20
CA MET A 1 13.49 -5.36 0.53
C MET A 1 12.24 -4.63 0.99
N ALA A 2 11.04 -5.07 0.61
CA ALA A 2 9.81 -4.57 1.23
C ALA A 2 9.69 -5.20 2.62
N VAL A 3 9.56 -4.39 3.67
CA VAL A 3 9.60 -4.86 5.08
C VAL A 3 8.28 -4.66 5.82
N GLY A 4 7.30 -4.03 5.17
CA GLY A 4 6.01 -3.65 5.74
C GLY A 4 5.37 -2.51 4.96
N ASP A 5 4.06 -2.35 5.12
CA ASP A 5 3.29 -1.25 4.56
C ASP A 5 2.71 -0.39 5.69
N ARG A 6 2.52 0.90 5.41
CA ARG A 6 1.89 1.85 6.33
C ARG A 6 0.76 2.57 5.63
N ILE A 7 -0.44 2.49 6.22
CA ILE A 7 -1.63 3.20 5.75
C ILE A 7 -1.64 4.57 6.42
N THR A 8 -1.63 5.62 5.61
CA THR A 8 -1.64 7.01 6.05
C THR A 8 -2.95 7.68 5.66
N THR A 9 -3.18 8.89 6.17
CA THR A 9 -4.23 9.74 5.58
C THR A 9 -3.82 10.23 4.19
N ALA A 10 -4.79 10.69 3.39
CA ALA A 10 -4.51 11.17 2.03
C ALA A 10 -3.58 12.40 1.99
N ASP A 11 -3.62 13.22 3.05
CA ASP A 11 -2.85 14.46 3.16
C ASP A 11 -1.54 14.27 3.96
N GLU A 12 -1.22 13.04 4.36
CA GLU A 12 -0.06 12.74 5.18
C GLU A 12 1.11 12.26 4.32
N ASP A 13 2.14 13.09 4.26
CA ASP A 13 3.45 12.71 3.74
C ASP A 13 4.23 11.87 4.75
N GLY A 14 5.08 10.97 4.26
CA GLY A 14 5.94 10.18 5.13
C GLY A 14 7.01 9.39 4.42
N PRO A 15 7.91 8.75 5.19
CA PRO A 15 8.94 7.88 4.61
C PRO A 15 8.29 6.67 3.94
N GLY A 16 8.89 6.22 2.85
CA GLY A 16 8.46 5.04 2.12
C GLY A 16 8.24 5.31 0.64
N THR A 17 7.50 4.43 -0.01
CA THR A 17 7.12 4.58 -1.42
C THR A 17 5.59 4.57 -1.50
N PRO A 18 4.96 5.60 -2.08
CA PRO A 18 3.52 5.57 -2.33
C PRO A 18 3.14 4.35 -3.17
N LEU A 19 2.17 3.58 -2.69
CA LEU A 19 1.73 2.35 -3.37
C LEU A 19 0.56 2.57 -4.32
N LEU A 20 -0.17 3.68 -4.14
CA LEU A 20 -1.26 4.09 -5.02
C LEU A 20 -0.78 5.21 -5.94
N GLU A 21 -1.08 5.06 -7.23
CA GLU A 21 -0.82 6.06 -8.26
C GLU A 21 -2.14 6.48 -8.92
N PRO A 22 -2.39 7.78 -9.17
CA PRO A 22 -3.56 8.21 -9.92
C PRO A 22 -3.53 7.68 -11.36
N VAL A 23 -4.50 6.84 -11.71
CA VAL A 23 -4.66 6.27 -13.07
C VAL A 23 -5.81 6.88 -13.85
N MET A 24 -6.68 7.63 -13.18
CA MET A 24 -7.82 8.32 -13.78
C MET A 24 -8.14 9.56 -12.97
N GLU A 25 -8.50 10.64 -13.65
CA GLU A 25 -8.95 11.89 -13.02
C GLU A 25 -10.07 12.50 -13.87
N ASN A 26 -11.15 12.98 -13.23
CA ASN A 26 -12.31 13.57 -13.91
C ASN A 26 -12.87 12.70 -15.05
N GLY A 27 -12.83 11.37 -14.90
CA GLY A 27 -13.33 10.41 -15.89
C GLY A 27 -12.39 10.15 -17.07
N ALA A 28 -11.20 10.78 -17.12
CA ALA A 28 -10.19 10.55 -18.15
C ALA A 28 -9.03 9.72 -17.61
N ARG A 29 -8.57 8.72 -18.39
CA ARG A 29 -7.38 7.92 -18.03
C ARG A 29 -6.13 8.80 -18.09
N LEU A 30 -5.26 8.64 -17.11
CA LEU A 30 -3.97 9.31 -17.04
C LEU A 30 -2.88 8.43 -17.68
N PRO A 31 -1.75 9.01 -18.12
CA PRO A 31 -0.64 8.25 -18.69
C PRO A 31 -0.10 7.15 -17.76
N ALA A 32 -0.16 7.34 -16.44
CA ALA A 32 0.22 6.32 -15.46
C ALA A 32 -0.59 5.01 -15.58
N ALA A 33 -1.79 5.08 -16.17
CA ALA A 33 -2.61 3.90 -16.44
C ALA A 33 -2.12 3.08 -17.65
N GLU A 34 -1.25 3.64 -18.48
CA GLU A 34 -0.72 2.99 -19.67
C GLU A 34 0.48 2.12 -19.26
N ARG A 35 0.22 0.82 -19.12
CA ARG A 35 1.26 -0.19 -18.89
C ARG A 35 1.03 -1.35 -19.84
N THR A 36 2.06 -1.73 -20.57
CA THR A 36 2.06 -2.95 -21.39
C THR A 36 2.06 -4.18 -20.51
N LEU A 37 1.69 -5.32 -21.09
CA LEU A 37 1.71 -6.59 -20.37
C LEU A 37 3.14 -6.98 -19.93
N ASP A 38 4.15 -6.67 -20.74
CA ASP A 38 5.53 -7.01 -20.43
C ASP A 38 6.08 -6.12 -19.30
N GLU A 39 5.77 -4.82 -19.31
CA GLU A 39 6.12 -3.94 -18.18
C GLU A 39 5.46 -4.40 -16.87
N ALA A 40 4.22 -4.88 -16.92
CA ALA A 40 3.53 -5.43 -15.76
C ALA A 40 4.19 -6.71 -15.24
N ARG A 41 4.59 -7.62 -16.14
CA ARG A 41 5.32 -8.86 -15.80
C ARG A 41 6.68 -8.55 -15.17
N ASP A 42 7.42 -7.63 -15.77
CA ASP A 42 8.73 -7.21 -15.29
C ASP A 42 8.64 -6.54 -13.92
N HIS A 43 7.62 -5.69 -13.71
CA HIS A 43 7.35 -5.10 -12.41
C HIS A 43 7.06 -6.19 -11.37
N ALA A 44 6.16 -7.13 -11.67
CA ALA A 44 5.83 -8.22 -10.76
C ALA A 44 7.05 -9.08 -10.40
N ALA A 45 7.86 -9.46 -11.38
CA ALA A 45 9.08 -10.24 -11.15
C ALA A 45 10.06 -9.51 -10.23
N ARG A 46 10.31 -8.21 -10.45
CA ARG A 46 11.16 -7.38 -9.58
C ARG A 46 10.59 -7.22 -8.17
N SER A 47 9.28 -7.03 -8.05
CA SER A 47 8.60 -6.85 -6.76
C SER A 47 8.68 -8.14 -5.93
N VAL A 48 8.38 -9.30 -6.52
CA VAL A 48 8.50 -10.60 -5.86
C VAL A 48 9.95 -10.88 -5.46
N ALA A 49 10.93 -10.63 -6.33
CA ALA A 49 12.34 -10.84 -6.00
C ALA A 49 12.84 -10.00 -4.81
N ARG A 50 12.20 -8.85 -4.52
CA ARG A 50 12.54 -7.96 -3.39
C ARG A 50 11.81 -8.30 -2.09
N MET A 51 10.89 -9.27 -2.11
CA MET A 51 10.17 -9.69 -0.90
C MET A 51 11.07 -10.56 -0.01
N PRO A 52 10.93 -10.49 1.33
CA PRO A 52 11.60 -11.39 2.25
C PRO A 52 11.22 -12.85 1.98
N ASP A 53 12.18 -13.77 2.12
CA ASP A 53 12.00 -15.19 1.84
C ASP A 53 10.78 -15.78 2.56
N ARG A 54 10.57 -15.41 3.84
CA ARG A 54 9.42 -15.84 4.65
C ARG A 54 8.07 -15.46 4.04
N ILE A 55 8.00 -14.34 3.31
CA ILE A 55 6.77 -13.86 2.67
C ILE A 55 6.59 -14.49 1.28
N ARG A 56 7.69 -14.92 0.64
CA ARG A 56 7.66 -15.61 -0.65
C ARG A 56 7.37 -17.11 -0.54
N ALA A 57 7.45 -17.68 0.66
CA ALA A 57 7.17 -19.09 0.91
C ALA A 57 5.71 -19.43 0.59
N ILE A 58 5.44 -20.69 0.24
CA ILE A 58 4.09 -21.18 -0.03
C ILE A 58 3.38 -21.46 1.30
N GLU A 59 4.15 -21.95 2.28
CA GLU A 59 3.73 -22.14 3.65
C GLU A 59 3.42 -20.79 4.31
N ALA A 60 2.46 -20.78 5.24
CA ALA A 60 2.15 -19.58 6.00
C ALA A 60 3.39 -19.10 6.76
N ALA A 61 3.69 -17.80 6.66
CA ALA A 61 4.76 -17.19 7.43
C ALA A 61 4.39 -17.18 8.93
N ASP A 62 5.35 -17.52 9.79
CA ASP A 62 5.16 -17.46 11.25
C ASP A 62 4.82 -16.04 11.72
N GLU A 63 5.41 -15.03 11.06
CA GLU A 63 5.10 -13.62 11.27
C GLU A 63 4.46 -13.04 10.00
N PRO A 64 3.22 -12.49 10.08
CA PRO A 64 2.56 -11.88 8.93
C PRO A 64 3.33 -10.67 8.37
N TYR A 65 3.02 -10.30 7.13
CA TYR A 65 3.54 -9.06 6.57
C TYR A 65 2.97 -7.88 7.35
N PRO A 66 3.82 -7.01 7.93
CA PRO A 66 3.33 -5.97 8.83
C PRO A 66 2.64 -4.87 8.03
N VAL A 67 1.41 -4.55 8.45
CA VAL A 67 0.63 -3.42 7.97
C VAL A 67 0.28 -2.56 9.17
N THR A 68 0.77 -1.32 9.21
CA THR A 68 0.51 -0.38 10.30
C THR A 68 -0.38 0.76 9.84
N VAL A 69 -1.09 1.36 10.77
CA VAL A 69 -1.88 2.58 10.55
C VAL A 69 -1.10 3.75 11.14
N SER A 70 -1.09 4.91 10.49
CA SER A 70 -0.42 6.10 11.03
C SER A 70 -1.17 6.67 12.23
N ASP A 71 -0.44 7.29 13.15
CA ASP A 71 -1.00 7.97 14.33
C ASP A 71 -2.09 8.99 13.92
N GLU A 72 -1.90 9.69 12.81
CA GLU A 72 -2.89 10.64 12.29
C GLU A 72 -4.20 9.94 11.91
N LEU A 73 -4.11 8.83 11.16
CA LEU A 73 -5.28 8.08 10.73
C LEU A 73 -5.98 7.41 11.91
N GLU A 74 -5.23 6.86 12.88
CA GLU A 74 -5.79 6.30 14.12
C GLU A 74 -6.57 7.35 14.92
N ARG A 75 -6.01 8.56 15.09
CA ARG A 75 -6.71 9.66 15.79
C ARG A 75 -8.00 10.06 15.08
N ARG A 76 -7.99 10.15 13.75
CA ARG A 76 -9.21 10.46 12.97
C ARG A 76 -10.26 9.36 13.11
N GLN A 77 -9.86 8.10 13.02
CA GLN A 77 -10.76 6.96 13.21
C GLN A 77 -11.41 7.01 14.60
N GLN A 78 -10.62 7.22 15.65
CA GLN A 78 -11.12 7.26 17.03
C GLN A 78 -12.15 8.38 17.22
N ALA A 79 -11.88 9.58 16.70
CA ALA A 79 -12.82 10.70 16.79
C ALA A 79 -14.19 10.38 16.14
N ILE A 80 -14.19 9.68 14.99
CA ILE A 80 -15.43 9.24 14.34
C ILE A 80 -16.15 8.18 15.17
N VAL A 81 -15.42 7.21 15.72
CA VAL A 81 -16.00 6.16 16.57
C VAL A 81 -16.70 6.75 17.81
N ASP A 82 -16.07 7.73 18.46
CA ASP A 82 -16.64 8.37 19.64
C ASP A 82 -17.88 9.19 19.29
N ALA A 83 -17.84 9.96 18.20
CA ALA A 83 -18.99 10.74 17.73
C ALA A 83 -20.22 9.90 17.33
N LEU A 84 -20.03 8.61 17.01
CA LEU A 84 -21.12 7.69 16.70
C LEU A 84 -21.69 6.97 17.94
N ARG A 85 -20.99 7.04 19.07
CA ARG A 85 -21.40 6.42 20.35
C ARG A 85 -22.22 7.37 21.22
N ASP A 86 -22.09 8.67 20.99
CA ASP A 86 -22.90 9.75 21.59
C ASP A 86 -24.26 9.91 20.88
#